data_AF-A0A7U9X4V7-F1
#
_entry.id   AF-A0A7U9X4V7-F1
#
_cell.length_a   1.000
_cell.length_b   1.000
_cell.length_c   1.000
_cell.angle_alpha   90.00
_cell.angle_beta   90.00
_cell.angle_gamma   90.00
#
_symmetry.space_group_name_H-M   'P 1'
#
loop_
_entity.id
_entity.type
_entity.pdbx_description
1 polymer ?
#
loop_
_entity_poly.entity_id
_entity_poly.type
_entity_poly.pdbx_seq_one_letter_code
_entity_poly.pdbx_strand_id
1 'polypeptide(L)'
;MKQRIRNKQFTGIAVFLTLLLVCLAAGMTPAHAAAARVFWYDGEQETSMSVESGSKFYIGDFARIFSGNMMSTASMGTASYRTKDAKVAAVNGKGYLKAKKAGVTDVTVTCQGKTLTCHLTVEKKGTFEQSAAVKELRAAAKSIAKGIPKKLTAAKAYTLKKKRDAYLVSYGSNSAHKLSYEGFLYENERPVPDTVSDARSERLAVPEAGRYLTVQALLRQFMLANDPTSVRSKKTMRISSASGSVKSGKFTVKLAGKLSAEQIFAAQLAFPEQNGASAGKTKAGILMTIYDQTANKYYKGQAELKKGSRQLSVQTVSRANGGYQKAELVKDHVYLLGSKLNWANGYKVTIK
;
A
#
# COMPACT_ATOMS: atom_id res chain seq x y z
N MET A 1 26.34 72.03 44.82
CA MET A 1 25.60 72.60 45.96
C MET A 1 24.30 71.80 46.15
N LYS A 2 24.17 71.12 47.30
CA LYS A 2 22.97 70.58 47.96
C LYS A 2 21.95 69.70 47.21
N GLN A 3 22.01 68.40 47.54
CA GLN A 3 20.89 67.49 47.93
C GLN A 3 19.45 68.05 47.90
N ARG A 4 18.49 67.27 47.37
CA ARG A 4 17.43 66.62 48.19
C ARG A 4 16.53 65.68 47.39
N ILE A 5 16.38 64.48 47.93
CA ILE A 5 15.29 63.52 47.67
C ILE A 5 14.06 63.96 48.49
N ARG A 6 12.84 63.94 47.91
CA ARG A 6 11.62 63.51 48.63
C ARG A 6 10.39 63.29 47.73
N ASN A 7 9.98 62.02 47.69
CA ASN A 7 8.63 61.44 47.76
C ASN A 7 7.41 62.03 47.01
N LYS A 8 6.88 61.16 46.14
CA LYS A 8 5.51 60.60 46.09
C LYS A 8 4.32 61.58 46.15
N GLN A 9 3.50 61.54 45.09
CA GLN A 9 2.14 60.99 45.18
C GLN A 9 1.61 60.58 43.78
N PHE A 10 1.00 59.40 43.77
CA PHE A 10 0.25 58.79 42.67
C PHE A 10 -1.02 59.57 42.38
N THR A 11 -1.38 59.75 41.09
CA THR A 11 -2.63 59.26 40.47
C THR A 11 -2.79 59.89 39.08
N GLY A 12 -2.96 59.07 38.04
CA GLY A 12 -3.11 59.55 36.67
C GLY A 12 -3.01 58.41 35.68
N ILE A 13 -4.11 57.67 35.54
CA ILE A 13 -4.32 56.55 34.65
C ILE A 13 -4.04 56.98 33.20
N ALA A 14 -3.01 56.40 32.57
CA ALA A 14 -2.82 56.40 31.13
C ALA A 14 -2.56 54.96 30.69
N VAL A 15 -3.65 54.24 30.46
CA VAL A 15 -3.69 52.94 29.79
C VAL A 15 -3.39 53.20 28.31
N PHE A 16 -2.20 52.85 27.83
CA PHE A 16 -1.93 52.69 26.41
C PHE A 16 -0.93 51.55 26.16
N LEU A 17 -1.50 50.39 25.82
CA LEU A 17 -1.04 49.47 24.78
C LEU A 17 0.48 49.19 24.66
N THR A 18 0.98 48.29 25.51
CA THR A 18 2.05 47.36 25.13
C THR A 18 1.72 45.97 25.63
N LEU A 19 0.81 45.29 24.93
CA LEU A 19 0.51 43.87 25.17
C LEU A 19 0.96 43.05 23.97
N LEU A 20 1.87 42.12 24.24
CA LEU A 20 2.14 40.89 23.49
C LEU A 20 2.36 40.99 21.96
N LEU A 21 3.63 40.97 21.57
CA LEU A 21 4.06 40.36 20.30
C LEU A 21 5.16 39.31 20.55
N VAL A 22 4.92 38.44 21.53
CA VAL A 22 5.73 37.23 21.79
C VAL A 22 4.78 36.03 22.02
N CYS A 23 4.05 35.68 20.97
CA CYS A 23 3.37 34.39 20.72
C CYS A 23 3.19 34.37 19.20
N LEU A 24 3.82 33.57 18.35
CA LEU A 24 3.95 32.12 18.35
C LEU A 24 5.02 31.78 17.29
N ALA A 25 6.27 31.65 17.69
CA ALA A 25 7.25 30.83 16.97
C ALA A 25 7.57 29.59 17.82
N ALA A 26 6.56 29.06 18.52
CA ALA A 26 6.64 27.74 19.13
C ALA A 26 6.54 26.71 18.01
N GLY A 27 7.71 26.33 17.48
CA GLY A 27 7.99 25.07 16.80
C GLY A 27 6.85 24.48 15.98
N MET A 28 6.69 24.94 14.74
CA MET A 28 6.49 23.97 13.67
C MET A 28 7.83 23.24 13.52
N THR A 29 8.13 22.32 14.44
CA THR A 29 9.06 21.26 14.10
C THR A 29 8.52 20.67 12.81
N PRO A 30 9.37 20.45 11.78
CA PRO A 30 8.95 19.64 10.65
C PRO A 30 8.35 18.38 11.28
N ALA A 31 7.11 18.05 10.94
CA ALA A 31 6.54 16.77 11.33
C ALA A 31 7.54 15.72 10.86
N HIS A 32 8.40 15.24 11.77
CA HIS A 32 9.44 14.30 11.43
C HIS A 32 8.67 13.11 10.91
N ALA A 33 8.83 12.80 9.62
CA ALA A 33 8.23 11.62 9.04
C ALA A 33 8.61 10.46 9.96
N ALA A 34 7.61 9.81 10.56
CA ALA A 34 7.84 8.78 11.55
C ALA A 34 8.88 7.79 11.00
N ALA A 35 9.94 7.55 11.78
CA ALA A 35 11.07 6.75 11.33
C ALA A 35 10.59 5.40 10.80
N ALA A 36 11.17 4.94 9.68
CA ALA A 36 10.78 3.70 9.06
C ALA A 36 10.87 2.54 10.07
N ARG A 37 9.80 1.75 10.14
CA ARG A 37 9.74 0.51 10.93
C ARG A 37 10.27 -0.62 10.05
N VAL A 38 11.21 -1.39 10.58
CA VAL A 38 11.87 -2.49 9.85
C VAL A 38 11.83 -3.70 10.77
N PHE A 39 11.29 -4.80 10.26
CA PHE A 39 11.13 -6.07 10.97
C PHE A 39 11.10 -7.21 9.96
N TRP A 40 11.24 -8.44 10.44
CA TRP A 40 10.95 -9.62 9.67
C TRP A 40 9.44 -9.78 9.36
N TYR A 41 9.14 -10.81 8.61
CA TYR A 41 7.81 -11.21 8.16
C TYR A 41 6.87 -11.63 9.30
N ASP A 42 7.40 -11.96 10.48
CA ASP A 42 6.69 -12.16 11.75
C ASP A 42 6.43 -10.85 12.52
N GLY A 43 7.24 -9.81 12.32
CA GLY A 43 7.14 -8.55 13.07
C GLY A 43 8.28 -8.32 14.05
N GLU A 44 9.24 -9.24 14.13
CA GLU A 44 10.36 -9.20 15.07
C GLU A 44 11.66 -8.66 14.44
N GLN A 45 12.64 -8.31 15.28
CA GLN A 45 13.98 -7.92 14.83
C GLN A 45 14.88 -9.14 14.55
N GLU A 46 14.59 -10.25 15.21
CA GLU A 46 15.24 -11.54 15.04
C GLU A 46 14.21 -12.59 14.62
N THR A 47 14.63 -13.56 13.81
CA THR A 47 13.75 -14.62 13.35
C THR A 47 14.55 -15.90 13.12
N SER A 48 13.89 -17.04 13.17
CA SER A 48 14.47 -18.33 12.84
C SER A 48 13.87 -18.84 11.54
N MET A 49 14.72 -19.34 10.65
CA MET A 49 14.27 -19.95 9.40
C MET A 49 15.05 -21.24 9.15
N SER A 50 14.34 -22.30 8.77
CA SER A 50 14.94 -23.55 8.31
C SER A 50 14.71 -23.73 6.81
N VAL A 51 15.76 -24.05 6.05
CA VAL A 51 15.73 -24.28 4.60
C VAL A 51 16.54 -25.49 4.20
N GLU A 52 16.17 -26.19 3.13
CA GLU A 52 17.00 -27.29 2.62
C GLU A 52 18.25 -26.79 1.90
N SER A 53 19.36 -27.51 2.05
CA SER A 53 20.57 -27.29 1.25
C SER A 53 20.28 -27.30 -0.26
N GLY A 54 20.90 -26.39 -0.98
CA GLY A 54 20.64 -26.12 -2.40
C GLY A 54 19.59 -25.03 -2.65
N SER A 55 18.82 -24.62 -1.63
CA SER A 55 17.84 -23.52 -1.73
C SER A 55 18.49 -22.21 -2.13
N LYS A 56 17.80 -21.44 -2.99
CA LYS A 56 18.26 -20.12 -3.45
C LYS A 56 17.13 -19.11 -3.49
N PHE A 57 17.28 -17.99 -2.80
CA PHE A 57 16.22 -16.99 -2.68
C PHE A 57 16.78 -15.65 -2.24
N TYR A 58 15.94 -14.63 -2.16
CA TYR A 58 16.32 -13.31 -1.68
C TYR A 58 15.88 -13.15 -0.24
N ILE A 59 16.80 -13.23 0.72
CA ILE A 59 16.47 -13.11 2.16
C ILE A 59 15.80 -11.77 2.46
N GLY A 60 16.16 -10.71 1.72
CA GLY A 60 15.56 -9.39 1.83
C GLY A 60 14.09 -9.32 1.42
N ASP A 61 13.52 -10.34 0.78
CA ASP A 61 12.09 -10.40 0.50
C ASP A 61 11.25 -10.58 1.78
N PHE A 62 11.85 -11.17 2.82
CA PHE A 62 11.21 -11.43 4.12
C PHE A 62 11.45 -10.31 5.15
N ALA A 63 12.35 -9.37 4.86
CA ALA A 63 12.58 -8.19 5.68
C ALA A 63 11.66 -7.05 5.22
N ARG A 64 10.64 -6.72 6.02
CA ARG A 64 9.58 -5.74 5.70
C ARG A 64 9.93 -4.35 6.23
N ILE A 65 9.60 -3.35 5.42
CA ILE A 65 9.80 -1.93 5.73
C ILE A 65 8.46 -1.21 5.66
N PHE A 66 8.07 -0.54 6.74
CA PHE A 66 6.87 0.28 6.83
C PHE A 66 7.26 1.75 7.09
N SER A 67 6.85 2.64 6.19
CA SER A 67 7.11 4.08 6.30
C SER A 67 5.84 4.85 5.95
N GLY A 68 5.14 5.33 6.98
CA GLY A 68 3.81 5.94 6.82
C GLY A 68 2.81 4.95 6.20
N ASN A 69 2.27 5.28 5.03
CA ASN A 69 1.33 4.42 4.28
C ASN A 69 2.01 3.49 3.26
N MET A 70 3.34 3.52 3.19
CA MET A 70 4.13 2.74 2.24
C MET A 70 4.66 1.47 2.90
N MET A 71 4.56 0.36 2.16
CA MET A 71 5.17 -0.93 2.49
C MET A 71 6.23 -1.26 1.44
N SER A 72 7.36 -1.82 1.87
CA SER A 72 8.45 -2.30 1.01
C SER A 72 9.13 -3.52 1.61
N THR A 73 10.09 -4.08 0.88
CA THR A 73 10.99 -5.14 1.35
C THR A 73 12.43 -4.68 1.20
N ALA A 74 13.37 -5.26 1.94
CA ALA A 74 14.79 -4.93 1.81
C ALA A 74 15.33 -5.24 0.39
N SER A 75 14.73 -6.21 -0.32
CA SER A 75 15.06 -6.52 -1.72
C SER A 75 14.71 -5.41 -2.72
N MET A 76 13.81 -4.49 -2.38
CA MET A 76 13.40 -3.39 -3.28
C MET A 76 14.30 -2.16 -3.18
N GLY A 77 15.01 -2.00 -2.06
CA GLY A 77 15.76 -0.79 -1.74
C GLY A 77 17.24 -1.06 -1.53
N THR A 78 17.91 -0.07 -0.95
CA THR A 78 19.29 -0.21 -0.50
C THR A 78 19.32 -0.99 0.80
N ALA A 79 19.95 -2.16 0.75
CA ALA A 79 20.18 -3.01 1.90
C ALA A 79 21.55 -3.69 1.76
N SER A 80 22.19 -3.99 2.89
CA SER A 80 23.40 -4.81 2.94
C SER A 80 23.12 -6.13 3.63
N TYR A 81 23.85 -7.16 3.21
CA TYR A 81 23.63 -8.54 3.62
C TYR A 81 24.95 -9.16 4.06
N ARG A 82 24.94 -9.87 5.19
CA ARG A 82 26.09 -10.59 5.71
C ARG A 82 25.66 -11.97 6.20
N THR A 83 26.54 -12.95 6.04
CA THR A 83 26.42 -14.28 6.64
C THR A 83 27.60 -14.48 7.59
N LYS A 84 27.36 -15.09 8.76
CA LYS A 84 28.41 -15.41 9.73
C LYS A 84 29.29 -16.58 9.26
N ASP A 85 28.70 -17.59 8.62
CA ASP A 85 29.41 -18.72 8.02
C ASP A 85 29.02 -18.92 6.55
N ALA A 86 29.90 -18.47 5.65
CA ALA A 86 29.75 -18.60 4.21
C ALA A 86 29.88 -20.06 3.68
N LYS A 87 30.34 -21.01 4.51
CA LYS A 87 30.36 -22.45 4.20
C LYS A 87 28.97 -23.06 4.36
N VAL A 88 28.18 -22.60 5.33
CA VAL A 88 26.79 -23.02 5.56
C VAL A 88 25.85 -22.32 4.57
N ALA A 89 25.90 -20.99 4.48
CA ALA A 89 25.09 -20.22 3.54
C ALA A 89 25.85 -18.99 3.04
N ALA A 90 25.81 -18.73 1.73
CA ALA A 90 26.43 -17.53 1.14
C ALA A 90 25.36 -16.57 0.61
N VAL A 91 25.52 -15.28 0.90
CA VAL A 91 24.63 -14.21 0.42
C VAL A 91 25.43 -13.18 -0.37
N ASN A 92 24.91 -12.71 -1.50
CA ASN A 92 25.56 -11.66 -2.29
C ASN A 92 25.03 -10.26 -1.93
N GLY A 93 25.62 -9.21 -2.52
CA GLY A 93 25.23 -7.82 -2.28
C GLY A 93 23.79 -7.44 -2.67
N LYS A 94 23.06 -8.32 -3.39
CA LYS A 94 21.63 -8.14 -3.71
C LYS A 94 20.72 -8.93 -2.77
N GLY A 95 21.26 -9.57 -1.74
CA GLY A 95 20.52 -10.42 -0.81
C GLY A 95 20.18 -11.80 -1.37
N TYR A 96 20.76 -12.20 -2.51
CA TYR A 96 20.55 -13.53 -3.07
C TYR A 96 21.37 -14.56 -2.29
N LEU A 97 20.67 -15.30 -1.44
CA LEU A 97 21.20 -16.33 -0.55
C LEU A 97 21.22 -17.68 -1.26
N LYS A 98 22.29 -18.44 -1.04
CA LYS A 98 22.47 -19.84 -1.43
C LYS A 98 22.74 -20.66 -0.17
N ALA A 99 21.80 -21.52 0.23
CA ALA A 99 22.00 -22.50 1.30
C ALA A 99 22.90 -23.62 0.76
N LYS A 100 24.09 -23.82 1.33
CA LYS A 100 25.12 -24.70 0.77
C LYS A 100 25.17 -26.06 1.45
N LYS A 101 25.42 -26.07 2.75
CA LYS A 101 25.67 -27.28 3.53
C LYS A 101 24.83 -27.23 4.80
N ALA A 102 24.37 -28.39 5.26
CA ALA A 102 23.67 -28.50 6.51
C ALA A 102 24.48 -27.92 7.69
N GLY A 103 23.81 -27.18 8.56
CA GLY A 103 24.42 -26.43 9.66
C GLY A 103 23.64 -25.16 9.97
N VAL A 104 24.05 -24.42 10.99
CA VAL A 104 23.40 -23.19 11.43
C VAL A 104 24.32 -21.99 11.19
N THR A 105 23.76 -20.86 10.75
CA THR A 105 24.49 -19.59 10.64
C THR A 105 23.54 -18.41 10.82
N ASP A 106 24.05 -17.31 11.36
CA ASP A 106 23.31 -16.05 11.37
C ASP A 106 23.45 -15.34 10.01
N VAL A 107 22.35 -14.78 9.53
CA VAL A 107 22.29 -13.91 8.35
C VAL A 107 21.75 -12.56 8.78
N THR A 108 22.54 -11.51 8.55
CA THR A 108 22.19 -10.15 8.93
C THR A 108 21.71 -9.36 7.71
N VAL A 109 20.58 -8.65 7.86
CA VAL A 109 20.04 -7.72 6.86
C VAL A 109 20.00 -6.32 7.46
N THR A 110 20.74 -5.38 6.87
CA THR A 110 20.72 -3.98 7.31
C THR A 110 20.06 -3.11 6.25
N CYS A 111 19.00 -2.39 6.62
CA CYS A 111 18.30 -1.44 5.76
C CYS A 111 17.61 -0.34 6.58
N GLN A 112 17.46 0.87 6.02
CA GLN A 112 16.91 2.03 6.73
C GLN A 112 17.58 2.31 8.09
N GLY A 113 18.91 2.09 8.19
CA GLY A 113 19.67 2.27 9.42
C GLY A 113 19.38 1.24 10.52
N LYS A 114 18.58 0.20 10.24
CA LYS A 114 18.24 -0.88 11.16
C LYS A 114 18.84 -2.20 10.72
N THR A 115 19.15 -3.06 11.68
CA THR A 115 19.77 -4.35 11.47
C THR A 115 18.84 -5.45 11.98
N LEU A 116 18.54 -6.41 11.12
CA LEU A 116 17.77 -7.61 11.41
C LEU A 116 18.68 -8.85 11.40
N THR A 117 18.39 -9.83 12.24
CA THR A 117 19.13 -11.10 12.30
C THR A 117 18.21 -12.28 11.99
N CYS A 118 18.62 -13.18 11.10
CA CYS A 118 17.96 -14.46 10.86
C CYS A 118 18.89 -15.58 11.32
N HIS A 119 18.44 -16.38 12.27
CA HIS A 119 19.08 -17.63 12.68
C HIS A 119 18.70 -18.70 11.65
N LEU A 120 19.58 -18.88 10.64
CA LEU A 120 19.32 -19.76 9.53
C LEU A 120 19.82 -21.18 9.84
N THR A 121 18.90 -22.12 9.90
CA THR A 121 19.20 -23.55 9.87
C THR A 121 19.15 -24.04 8.43
N VAL A 122 20.27 -24.58 7.94
CA VAL A 122 20.31 -25.30 6.67
C VAL A 122 20.16 -26.79 6.97
N GLU A 123 19.11 -27.40 6.43
CA GLU A 123 18.83 -28.81 6.54
C GLU A 123 19.44 -29.60 5.38
N LYS A 124 19.52 -30.92 5.55
CA LYS A 124 19.82 -31.81 4.42
C LYS A 124 18.73 -31.67 3.36
N LYS A 125 19.13 -31.85 2.10
CA LYS A 125 18.17 -31.86 0.99
C LYS A 125 17.26 -33.08 1.10
N GLY A 126 15.95 -32.89 0.95
CA GLY A 126 14.94 -33.95 1.10
C GLY A 126 14.40 -34.10 2.52
N THR A 127 14.82 -33.26 3.48
CA THR A 127 14.25 -33.21 4.83
C THR A 127 12.80 -32.73 4.83
N PHE A 128 12.41 -31.83 3.93
CA PHE A 128 11.04 -31.32 3.84
C PHE A 128 10.20 -32.16 2.88
N GLU A 129 8.95 -32.44 3.26
CA GLU A 129 7.97 -33.11 2.40
C GLU A 129 7.82 -32.34 1.07
N GLN A 130 7.95 -33.04 -0.06
CA GLN A 130 7.79 -32.46 -1.39
C GLN A 130 6.38 -32.77 -1.94
N SER A 131 5.37 -32.34 -1.19
CA SER A 131 3.96 -32.51 -1.52
C SER A 131 3.57 -31.83 -2.83
N ALA A 132 2.39 -32.15 -3.37
CA ALA A 132 1.83 -31.45 -4.52
C ALA A 132 1.72 -29.94 -4.25
N ALA A 133 1.24 -29.56 -3.05
CA ALA A 133 1.18 -28.18 -2.58
C ALA A 133 2.53 -27.45 -2.67
N VAL A 134 3.61 -28.07 -2.17
CA VAL A 134 4.97 -27.49 -2.22
C VAL A 134 5.44 -27.32 -3.66
N LYS A 135 5.21 -28.31 -4.53
CA LYS A 135 5.63 -28.26 -5.94
C LYS A 135 4.87 -27.17 -6.71
N GLU A 136 3.57 -27.07 -6.52
CA GLU A 136 2.71 -26.08 -7.18
C GLU A 136 3.06 -24.65 -6.76
N LEU A 137 3.14 -24.39 -5.45
CA LEU A 137 3.51 -23.07 -4.94
C LEU A 137 4.90 -22.66 -5.43
N ARG A 138 5.85 -23.60 -5.47
CA ARG A 138 7.20 -23.36 -6.02
C ARG A 138 7.17 -23.03 -7.51
N ALA A 139 6.33 -23.69 -8.31
CA ALA A 139 6.15 -23.37 -9.72
C ALA A 139 5.55 -21.96 -9.89
N ALA A 140 4.53 -21.62 -9.11
CA ALA A 140 3.94 -20.29 -9.09
C ALA A 140 4.95 -19.20 -8.67
N ALA A 141 5.73 -19.45 -7.61
CA ALA A 141 6.79 -18.56 -7.12
C ALA A 141 7.85 -18.27 -8.21
N LYS A 142 8.28 -19.30 -8.94
CA LYS A 142 9.21 -19.14 -10.08
C LYS A 142 8.60 -18.31 -11.21
N SER A 143 7.30 -18.47 -11.48
CA SER A 143 6.58 -17.70 -12.51
C SER A 143 6.48 -16.21 -12.16
N ILE A 144 6.21 -15.87 -10.89
CA ILE A 144 6.18 -14.47 -10.44
C ILE A 144 7.57 -13.85 -10.44
N ALA A 145 8.60 -14.59 -9.99
CA ALA A 145 9.98 -14.10 -9.91
C ALA A 145 10.52 -13.66 -11.29
N LYS A 146 10.22 -14.44 -12.34
CA LYS A 146 10.56 -14.10 -13.74
C LYS A 146 9.82 -12.85 -14.25
N GLY A 147 8.71 -12.48 -13.62
CA GLY A 147 7.86 -11.35 -14.04
C GLY A 147 8.27 -9.99 -13.48
N ILE A 148 9.18 -9.93 -12.52
CA ILE A 148 9.55 -8.68 -11.83
C ILE A 148 10.42 -7.81 -12.74
N PRO A 149 9.97 -6.61 -13.17
CA PRO A 149 10.73 -5.76 -14.06
C PRO A 149 11.68 -4.82 -13.30
N LYS A 150 12.75 -4.36 -13.95
CA LYS A 150 13.63 -3.30 -13.40
C LYS A 150 12.90 -1.96 -13.20
N LYS A 151 11.97 -1.61 -14.11
CA LYS A 151 11.14 -0.41 -14.06
C LYS A 151 9.69 -0.78 -14.32
N LEU A 152 8.80 -0.30 -13.46
CA LEU A 152 7.40 -0.65 -13.47
C LEU A 152 6.57 0.42 -14.21
N THR A 153 6.29 0.17 -15.49
CA THR A 153 5.32 0.95 -16.28
C THR A 153 3.91 0.36 -16.11
N ALA A 154 2.85 1.06 -16.53
CA ALA A 154 1.48 0.54 -16.43
C ALA A 154 1.31 -0.85 -17.08
N ALA A 155 1.88 -1.06 -18.28
CA ALA A 155 1.80 -2.34 -18.98
C ALA A 155 2.52 -3.47 -18.21
N LYS A 156 3.71 -3.19 -17.67
CA LYS A 156 4.48 -4.15 -16.89
C LYS A 156 3.81 -4.43 -15.53
N ALA A 157 3.23 -3.41 -14.91
CA ALA A 157 2.48 -3.53 -13.66
C ALA A 157 1.23 -4.40 -13.84
N TYR A 158 0.53 -4.25 -14.96
CA TYR A 158 -0.60 -5.11 -15.32
C TYR A 158 -0.19 -6.58 -15.45
N THR A 159 0.89 -6.88 -16.19
CA THR A 159 1.42 -8.25 -16.31
C THR A 159 1.87 -8.81 -14.97
N LEU A 160 2.52 -7.99 -14.14
CA LEU A 160 2.98 -8.39 -12.81
C LEU A 160 1.81 -8.71 -11.87
N LYS A 161 0.76 -7.88 -11.89
CA LYS A 161 -0.48 -8.13 -11.14
C LYS A 161 -1.12 -9.46 -11.55
N LYS A 162 -1.23 -9.75 -12.85
CA LYS A 162 -1.77 -11.05 -13.32
C LYS A 162 -0.98 -12.23 -12.78
N LYS A 163 0.35 -12.14 -12.77
CA LYS A 163 1.22 -13.19 -12.21
C LYS A 163 1.01 -13.35 -10.69
N ARG A 164 0.90 -12.24 -9.95
CA ARG A 164 0.57 -12.26 -8.51
C ARG A 164 -0.81 -12.89 -8.26
N ASP A 165 -1.81 -12.54 -9.05
CA ASP A 165 -3.16 -13.07 -8.87
C ASP A 165 -3.20 -14.58 -9.18
N ALA A 166 -2.51 -15.03 -10.23
CA ALA A 166 -2.35 -16.45 -10.52
C ALA A 166 -1.61 -17.20 -9.41
N TYR A 167 -0.63 -16.56 -8.76
CA TYR A 167 0.03 -17.10 -7.57
C TYR A 167 -0.95 -17.32 -6.42
N LEU A 168 -1.81 -16.33 -6.13
CA LEU A 168 -2.82 -16.44 -5.08
C LEU A 168 -3.88 -17.50 -5.38
N VAL A 169 -4.27 -17.65 -6.64
CA VAL A 169 -5.17 -18.75 -7.06
C VAL A 169 -4.52 -20.10 -6.80
N SER A 170 -3.28 -20.31 -7.28
CA SER A 170 -2.55 -21.56 -7.04
C SER A 170 -2.34 -21.84 -5.55
N TYR A 171 -2.06 -20.80 -4.76
CA TYR A 171 -1.96 -20.90 -3.32
C TYR A 171 -3.27 -21.34 -2.67
N GLY A 172 -4.38 -20.64 -2.97
CA GLY A 172 -5.68 -20.89 -2.35
C GLY A 172 -6.29 -22.24 -2.72
N SER A 173 -6.07 -22.72 -3.95
CA SER A 173 -6.63 -24.00 -4.39
C SER A 173 -6.03 -25.18 -3.63
N ASN A 174 -4.70 -25.23 -3.51
CA ASN A 174 -4.01 -26.47 -3.12
C ASN A 174 -2.90 -26.27 -2.09
N SER A 175 -2.45 -25.05 -1.79
CA SER A 175 -1.29 -24.83 -0.92
C SER A 175 -1.64 -24.32 0.47
N ALA A 176 -2.75 -23.59 0.60
CA ALA A 176 -3.12 -22.87 1.81
C ALA A 176 -3.36 -23.76 3.04
N HIS A 177 -3.58 -25.07 2.85
CA HIS A 177 -3.71 -26.02 3.96
C HIS A 177 -2.35 -26.43 4.56
N LYS A 178 -1.28 -26.47 3.77
CA LYS A 178 0.07 -26.91 4.20
C LYS A 178 1.06 -25.77 4.38
N LEU A 179 0.90 -24.69 3.62
CA LEU A 179 1.87 -23.63 3.48
C LEU A 179 1.22 -22.27 3.74
N SER A 180 1.99 -21.35 4.30
CA SER A 180 1.76 -19.91 4.20
C SER A 180 2.02 -19.42 2.77
N TYR A 181 1.42 -18.28 2.40
CA TYR A 181 1.59 -17.73 1.06
C TYR A 181 3.03 -17.24 0.80
N GLU A 182 3.85 -17.06 1.82
CA GLU A 182 5.28 -16.78 1.71
C GLU A 182 6.18 -18.03 1.73
N GLY A 183 5.59 -19.24 1.82
CA GLY A 183 6.27 -20.51 1.55
C GLY A 183 6.72 -21.31 2.77
N PHE A 184 6.40 -20.88 3.99
CA PHE A 184 6.63 -21.66 5.21
C PHE A 184 5.56 -22.72 5.39
N LEU A 185 5.95 -23.90 5.89
CA LEU A 185 5.02 -24.93 6.34
C LEU A 185 4.31 -24.47 7.62
N TYR A 186 3.06 -24.90 7.81
CA TYR A 186 2.43 -24.86 9.13
C TYR A 186 2.94 -25.99 10.02
N GLU A 187 2.88 -25.81 11.33
CA GLU A 187 3.25 -26.86 12.30
C GLU A 187 2.35 -28.08 12.17
N ASN A 188 1.04 -27.84 12.02
CA ASN A 188 0.02 -28.82 11.68
C ASN A 188 -0.63 -28.45 10.35
N GLU A 189 -1.02 -29.45 9.55
CA GLU A 189 -1.80 -29.18 8.35
C GLU A 189 -3.16 -28.59 8.73
N ARG A 190 -3.54 -27.48 8.09
CA ARG A 190 -4.82 -26.85 8.35
C ARG A 190 -5.94 -27.69 7.75
N PRO A 191 -6.99 -28.02 8.52
CA PRO A 191 -8.13 -28.76 7.99
C PRO A 191 -8.93 -27.93 6.96
N VAL A 192 -8.89 -26.60 7.04
CA VAL A 192 -9.53 -25.67 6.09
C VAL A 192 -8.62 -24.43 5.91
N PRO A 193 -8.51 -23.82 4.70
CA PRO A 193 -7.64 -22.66 4.47
C PRO A 193 -7.79 -21.49 5.47
N ASP A 194 -9.01 -21.30 5.99
CA ASP A 194 -9.40 -20.16 6.83
C ASP A 194 -9.33 -20.45 8.34
N THR A 195 -8.89 -21.64 8.77
CA THR A 195 -8.72 -21.91 10.22
C THR A 195 -7.52 -21.14 10.77
N VAL A 196 -7.79 -20.30 11.77
CA VAL A 196 -6.82 -19.42 12.44
C VAL A 196 -5.88 -20.22 13.38
N SER A 197 -6.13 -21.51 13.59
CA SER A 197 -5.53 -22.29 14.68
C SER A 197 -4.08 -22.69 14.49
N ASP A 198 -3.55 -22.76 13.27
CA ASP A 198 -2.24 -23.38 13.06
C ASP A 198 -1.12 -22.35 12.85
N ALA A 199 -0.19 -22.37 13.81
CA ALA A 199 1.02 -21.57 13.82
C ALA A 199 1.92 -21.92 12.63
N ARG A 200 2.51 -20.88 12.04
CA ARG A 200 3.51 -21.03 10.98
C ARG A 200 4.80 -21.54 11.61
N SER A 201 5.34 -22.65 11.07
CA SER A 201 6.64 -23.15 11.49
C SER A 201 7.79 -22.31 10.93
N GLU A 202 9.01 -22.54 11.42
CA GLU A 202 10.24 -21.96 10.88
C GLU A 202 10.65 -22.59 9.53
N ARG A 203 10.01 -23.69 9.10
CA ARG A 203 10.41 -24.48 7.91
C ARG A 203 9.94 -23.81 6.62
N LEU A 204 10.85 -23.14 5.92
CA LEU A 204 10.62 -22.46 4.65
C LEU A 204 10.80 -23.43 3.46
N ALA A 205 9.75 -24.19 3.15
CA ALA A 205 9.77 -25.21 2.08
C ALA A 205 9.76 -24.64 0.66
N VAL A 206 9.28 -23.41 0.48
CA VAL A 206 9.30 -22.69 -0.80
C VAL A 206 9.97 -21.32 -0.64
N PRO A 207 11.30 -21.24 -0.50
CA PRO A 207 11.99 -19.97 -0.25
C PRO A 207 11.77 -18.91 -1.33
N GLU A 208 11.53 -19.31 -2.58
CA GLU A 208 11.23 -18.38 -3.67
C GLU A 208 9.87 -17.67 -3.52
N ALA A 209 8.96 -18.19 -2.69
CA ALA A 209 7.65 -17.61 -2.42
C ALA A 209 7.74 -16.22 -1.75
N GLY A 210 8.85 -15.90 -1.07
CA GLY A 210 9.12 -14.56 -0.55
C GLY A 210 8.98 -13.46 -1.62
N ARG A 211 9.22 -13.80 -2.91
CA ARG A 211 9.02 -12.89 -4.04
C ARG A 211 7.61 -12.30 -4.12
N TYR A 212 6.62 -13.02 -3.61
CA TYR A 212 5.25 -12.53 -3.52
C TYR A 212 5.15 -11.25 -2.67
N LEU A 213 5.85 -11.16 -1.53
CA LEU A 213 5.88 -9.98 -0.66
C LEU A 213 6.44 -8.75 -1.40
N THR A 214 7.56 -8.94 -2.10
CA THR A 214 8.18 -7.90 -2.93
C THR A 214 7.27 -7.45 -4.07
N VAL A 215 6.57 -8.38 -4.74
CA VAL A 215 5.61 -8.04 -5.80
C VAL A 215 4.41 -7.25 -5.27
N GLN A 216 3.87 -7.64 -4.11
CA GLN A 216 2.79 -6.89 -3.46
C GLN A 216 3.22 -5.46 -3.15
N ALA A 217 4.40 -5.29 -2.56
CA ALA A 217 4.95 -3.98 -2.25
C ALA A 217 5.17 -3.13 -3.51
N LEU A 218 5.72 -3.70 -4.59
CA LEU A 218 5.90 -3.01 -5.88
C LEU A 218 4.57 -2.49 -6.44
N LEU A 219 3.53 -3.32 -6.48
CA LEU A 219 2.21 -2.93 -6.97
C LEU A 219 1.55 -1.89 -6.05
N ARG A 220 1.72 -2.02 -4.74
CA ARG A 220 1.22 -1.05 -3.76
C ARG A 220 1.87 0.32 -3.93
N GLN A 221 3.18 0.38 -4.11
CA GLN A 221 3.91 1.63 -4.36
C GLN A 221 3.52 2.25 -5.70
N PHE A 222 3.37 1.43 -6.75
CA PHE A 222 2.85 1.89 -8.04
C PHE A 222 1.49 2.57 -7.88
N MET A 223 0.58 1.92 -7.15
CA MET A 223 -0.75 2.47 -6.87
C MET A 223 -0.65 3.80 -6.13
N LEU A 224 0.08 3.88 -5.00
CA LEU A 224 0.22 5.10 -4.21
C LEU A 224 0.75 6.29 -5.03
N ALA A 225 1.73 6.04 -5.90
CA ALA A 225 2.35 7.09 -6.70
C ALA A 225 1.47 7.59 -7.85
N ASN A 226 0.49 6.80 -8.31
CA ASN A 226 -0.26 7.05 -9.53
C ASN A 226 -1.78 7.10 -9.36
N ASP A 227 -2.32 6.79 -8.19
CA ASP A 227 -3.78 6.76 -7.93
C ASP A 227 -4.37 8.16 -8.20
N PRO A 228 -5.28 8.32 -9.17
CA PRO A 228 -5.85 9.62 -9.50
C PRO A 228 -6.86 10.11 -8.45
N THR A 229 -7.33 9.25 -7.56
CA THR A 229 -8.39 9.55 -6.60
C THR A 229 -7.87 9.93 -5.20
N SER A 230 -6.59 9.65 -4.92
CA SER A 230 -5.95 9.94 -3.65
C SER A 230 -5.29 11.31 -3.64
N VAL A 231 -5.51 12.11 -2.60
CA VAL A 231 -4.82 13.40 -2.38
C VAL A 231 -3.33 13.24 -2.06
N ARG A 232 -2.89 12.02 -1.73
CA ARG A 232 -1.48 11.73 -1.42
C ARG A 232 -0.67 11.34 -2.66
N SER A 233 -1.33 11.16 -3.80
CA SER A 233 -0.71 10.81 -5.07
C SER A 233 -0.19 12.07 -5.77
N LYS A 234 0.97 11.97 -6.43
CA LYS A 234 1.45 13.06 -7.30
C LYS A 234 0.62 13.20 -8.58
N LYS A 235 -0.22 12.20 -8.89
CA LYS A 235 -1.08 12.15 -10.07
C LYS A 235 -2.57 12.27 -9.74
N THR A 236 -2.94 12.91 -8.64
CA THR A 236 -4.34 13.22 -8.35
C THR A 236 -4.97 13.98 -9.52
N MET A 237 -6.14 13.55 -9.97
CA MET A 237 -6.89 14.27 -11.01
C MET A 237 -7.54 15.53 -10.43
N ARG A 238 -7.72 16.55 -11.28
CA ARG A 238 -8.28 17.85 -10.87
C ARG A 238 -9.48 18.20 -11.72
N ILE A 239 -10.56 18.63 -11.07
CA ILE A 239 -11.78 19.10 -11.73
C ILE A 239 -11.53 20.49 -12.30
N SER A 240 -11.87 20.71 -13.58
CA SER A 240 -11.91 22.05 -14.18
C SER A 240 -13.31 22.64 -14.16
N SER A 241 -14.33 21.81 -14.38
CA SER A 241 -15.73 22.20 -14.23
C SER A 241 -16.58 20.96 -14.00
N ALA A 242 -17.74 21.11 -13.34
CA ALA A 242 -18.73 20.05 -13.24
C ALA A 242 -20.14 20.62 -13.39
N SER A 243 -21.04 19.82 -13.98
CA SER A 243 -22.47 20.12 -14.09
C SER A 243 -23.27 18.85 -13.84
N GLY A 244 -24.49 18.98 -13.32
CA GLY A 244 -25.40 17.85 -13.10
C GLY A 244 -26.65 17.93 -13.98
N SER A 245 -27.29 16.78 -14.19
CA SER A 245 -28.53 16.65 -14.97
C SER A 245 -29.57 15.89 -14.17
N VAL A 246 -30.69 16.56 -13.86
CA VAL A 246 -31.87 15.96 -13.20
C VAL A 246 -32.33 14.72 -13.96
N LYS A 247 -32.58 14.88 -15.27
CA LYS A 247 -33.09 13.81 -16.15
C LYS A 247 -32.27 12.51 -16.12
N SER A 248 -30.96 12.62 -15.97
CA SER A 248 -30.07 11.44 -16.01
C SER A 248 -29.55 11.00 -14.64
N GLY A 249 -29.71 11.82 -13.60
CA GLY A 249 -29.11 11.59 -12.29
C GLY A 249 -27.57 11.61 -12.30
N LYS A 250 -26.96 12.20 -13.33
CA LYS A 250 -25.51 12.17 -13.58
C LYS A 250 -24.86 13.53 -13.44
N PHE A 251 -23.62 13.53 -12.95
CA PHE A 251 -22.69 14.64 -13.10
C PHE A 251 -21.78 14.41 -14.31
N THR A 252 -21.59 15.44 -15.11
CA THR A 252 -20.51 15.53 -16.09
C THR A 252 -19.36 16.31 -15.47
N VAL A 253 -18.22 15.67 -15.29
CA VAL A 253 -17.02 16.29 -14.70
C VAL A 253 -15.95 16.43 -15.78
N LYS A 254 -15.56 17.67 -16.07
CA LYS A 254 -14.39 17.97 -16.90
C LYS A 254 -13.15 18.04 -16.02
N LEU A 255 -12.06 17.49 -16.52
CA LEU A 255 -10.76 17.40 -15.86
C LEU A 255 -9.78 18.39 -16.48
N ALA A 256 -8.95 18.97 -15.63
CA ALA A 256 -7.88 19.87 -16.05
C ALA A 256 -6.85 19.17 -16.96
N GLY A 257 -6.63 17.86 -16.78
CA GLY A 257 -5.66 17.07 -17.54
C GLY A 257 -6.24 15.78 -18.13
N LYS A 258 -5.52 15.20 -19.09
CA LYS A 258 -5.83 13.87 -19.64
C LYS A 258 -5.40 12.77 -18.66
N LEU A 259 -6.19 11.71 -18.56
CA LEU A 259 -5.86 10.54 -17.74
C LEU A 259 -4.80 9.64 -18.38
N SER A 260 -3.72 9.33 -17.67
CA SER A 260 -2.62 8.48 -18.14
C SER A 260 -2.92 6.99 -17.94
N ALA A 261 -2.15 6.12 -18.62
CA ALA A 261 -2.26 4.66 -18.42
C ALA A 261 -1.93 4.24 -16.98
N GLU A 262 -0.98 4.91 -16.32
CA GLU A 262 -0.63 4.66 -14.93
C GLU A 262 -1.77 5.02 -13.98
N GLN A 263 -2.46 6.14 -14.21
CA GLN A 263 -3.63 6.53 -13.41
C GLN A 263 -4.77 5.53 -13.54
N ILE A 264 -5.05 5.06 -14.77
CA ILE A 264 -6.06 4.02 -14.99
C ILE A 264 -5.70 2.75 -14.22
N PHE A 265 -4.47 2.24 -14.37
CA PHE A 265 -4.08 1.01 -13.70
C PHE A 265 -4.03 1.16 -12.17
N ALA A 266 -3.58 2.31 -11.66
CA ALA A 266 -3.59 2.58 -10.23
C ALA A 266 -5.00 2.66 -9.65
N ALA A 267 -5.96 3.26 -10.37
CA ALA A 267 -7.37 3.23 -9.97
C ALA A 267 -7.92 1.80 -9.92
N GLN A 268 -7.57 0.93 -10.88
CA GLN A 268 -7.97 -0.49 -10.82
C GLN A 268 -7.44 -1.21 -9.56
N LEU A 269 -6.21 -0.89 -9.14
CA LEU A 269 -5.64 -1.43 -7.91
C LEU A 269 -6.32 -0.87 -6.66
N ALA A 270 -6.74 0.40 -6.69
CA ALA A 270 -7.38 1.08 -5.56
C ALA A 270 -8.86 0.68 -5.38
N PHE A 271 -9.51 0.26 -6.46
CA PHE A 271 -10.92 -0.11 -6.53
C PHE A 271 -11.10 -1.53 -7.07
N PRO A 272 -10.58 -2.57 -6.39
CA PRO A 272 -10.58 -3.93 -6.92
C PRO A 272 -12.00 -4.47 -7.17
N GLU A 273 -12.97 -4.14 -6.30
CA GLU A 273 -14.37 -4.55 -6.45
C GLU A 273 -15.03 -3.97 -7.70
N GLN A 274 -14.65 -2.75 -8.10
CA GLN A 274 -15.24 -2.06 -9.25
C GLN A 274 -14.60 -2.49 -10.59
N ASN A 275 -13.52 -3.26 -10.56
CA ASN A 275 -12.73 -3.58 -11.75
C ASN A 275 -12.58 -5.10 -11.96
N GLY A 276 -12.58 -5.90 -10.91
CA GLY A 276 -12.40 -7.35 -10.99
C GLY A 276 -11.07 -7.76 -11.64
N ALA A 277 -10.96 -9.05 -11.98
CA ALA A 277 -9.74 -9.62 -12.58
C ALA A 277 -9.59 -9.32 -14.09
N SER A 278 -10.71 -8.98 -14.77
CA SER A 278 -10.78 -8.86 -16.24
C SER A 278 -10.83 -7.41 -16.74
N ALA A 279 -10.62 -6.40 -15.88
CA ALA A 279 -10.64 -5.00 -16.31
C ALA A 279 -9.68 -4.75 -17.48
N GLY A 280 -10.23 -4.11 -18.53
CA GLY A 280 -9.46 -3.69 -19.70
C GLY A 280 -8.38 -2.66 -19.33
N LYS A 281 -7.28 -2.61 -20.09
CA LYS A 281 -6.11 -1.74 -19.78
C LYS A 281 -6.37 -0.24 -19.94
N THR A 282 -7.55 0.16 -20.40
CA THR A 282 -7.87 1.54 -20.80
C THR A 282 -8.97 2.17 -19.96
N LYS A 283 -9.59 1.41 -19.05
CA LYS A 283 -10.73 1.86 -18.25
C LYS A 283 -10.59 1.46 -16.80
N ALA A 284 -11.08 2.28 -15.87
CA ALA A 284 -11.13 1.93 -14.46
C ALA A 284 -12.43 2.41 -13.82
N GLY A 285 -13.17 1.50 -13.20
CA GLY A 285 -14.28 1.84 -12.33
C GLY A 285 -13.77 2.47 -11.03
N ILE A 286 -14.41 3.54 -10.58
CA ILE A 286 -14.15 4.16 -9.27
C ILE A 286 -15.47 4.42 -8.54
N LEU A 287 -15.38 4.56 -7.22
CA LEU A 287 -16.47 5.00 -6.37
C LEU A 287 -16.06 6.27 -5.62
N MET A 288 -17.00 7.21 -5.48
CA MET A 288 -16.83 8.40 -4.64
C MET A 288 -18.06 8.64 -3.78
N THR A 289 -17.93 9.47 -2.76
CA THR A 289 -19.07 10.02 -2.01
C THR A 289 -19.62 11.23 -2.75
N ILE A 290 -20.94 11.41 -2.71
CA ILE A 290 -21.63 12.63 -3.14
C ILE A 290 -22.48 13.07 -1.94
N TYR A 291 -22.40 14.34 -1.55
CA TYR A 291 -23.20 14.88 -0.45
C TYR A 291 -24.14 15.94 -1.00
N ASP A 292 -25.45 15.71 -0.88
CA ASP A 292 -26.48 16.71 -1.10
C ASP A 292 -26.55 17.60 0.14
N GLN A 293 -25.99 18.80 0.03
CA GLN A 293 -25.92 19.74 1.14
C GLN A 293 -27.30 20.34 1.44
N THR A 294 -28.15 20.50 0.42
CA THR A 294 -29.50 21.05 0.58
C THR A 294 -30.39 20.09 1.35
N ALA A 295 -30.34 18.79 1.03
CA ALA A 295 -31.14 17.77 1.69
C ALA A 295 -30.45 17.10 2.88
N ASN A 296 -29.21 17.51 3.22
CA ASN A 296 -28.35 16.86 4.21
C ASN A 296 -28.25 15.32 4.03
N LYS A 297 -28.03 14.87 2.79
CA LYS A 297 -28.10 13.45 2.42
C LYS A 297 -26.86 12.96 1.68
N TYR A 298 -26.38 11.78 2.05
CA TYR A 298 -25.22 11.15 1.40
C TYR A 298 -25.63 10.12 0.34
N TYR A 299 -24.90 10.15 -0.77
CA TYR A 299 -25.00 9.24 -1.89
C TYR A 299 -23.62 8.68 -2.24
N LYS A 300 -23.60 7.71 -3.16
CA LYS A 300 -22.38 7.30 -3.86
C LYS A 300 -22.42 7.77 -5.31
N GLY A 301 -21.23 8.00 -5.86
CA GLY A 301 -21.00 8.29 -7.27
C GLY A 301 -20.21 7.16 -7.91
N GLN A 302 -20.78 6.47 -8.87
CA GLN A 302 -20.09 5.49 -9.69
C GLN A 302 -19.58 6.15 -10.97
N ALA A 303 -18.31 5.95 -11.30
CA ALA A 303 -17.72 6.52 -12.51
C ALA A 303 -16.76 5.55 -13.20
N GLU A 304 -16.65 5.68 -14.52
CA GLU A 304 -15.63 5.00 -15.32
C GLU A 304 -14.60 6.04 -15.80
N LEU A 305 -13.35 5.86 -15.38
CA LEU A 305 -12.20 6.56 -15.92
C LEU A 305 -11.79 5.94 -17.25
N LYS A 306 -11.44 6.75 -18.23
CA LYS A 306 -10.94 6.28 -19.54
C LYS A 306 -9.61 6.93 -19.90
N LYS A 307 -8.62 6.12 -20.29
CA LYS A 307 -7.29 6.58 -20.73
C LYS A 307 -7.42 7.65 -21.81
N GLY A 308 -6.72 8.75 -21.64
CA GLY A 308 -6.69 9.89 -22.57
C GLY A 308 -7.88 10.84 -22.46
N SER A 309 -8.93 10.47 -21.70
CA SER A 309 -10.09 11.34 -21.49
C SER A 309 -9.76 12.52 -20.57
N ARG A 310 -10.45 13.65 -20.81
CA ARG A 310 -10.51 14.82 -19.91
C ARG A 310 -11.90 14.98 -19.30
N GLN A 311 -12.72 13.94 -19.37
CA GLN A 311 -14.08 13.98 -18.88
C GLN A 311 -14.48 12.62 -18.31
N LEU A 312 -15.27 12.62 -17.27
CA LEU A 312 -15.98 11.44 -16.78
C LEU A 312 -17.43 11.77 -16.47
N SER A 313 -18.27 10.73 -16.55
CA SER A 313 -19.64 10.78 -16.05
C SER A 313 -19.69 10.10 -14.69
N VAL A 314 -20.33 10.73 -13.72
CA VAL A 314 -20.56 10.18 -12.38
C VAL A 314 -22.05 9.91 -12.23
N GLN A 315 -22.44 8.64 -12.10
CA GLN A 315 -23.81 8.24 -11.81
C GLN A 315 -24.05 8.30 -10.31
N THR A 316 -25.04 9.09 -9.88
CA THR A 316 -25.47 9.13 -8.49
C THR A 316 -26.28 7.88 -8.19
N VAL A 317 -25.96 7.21 -7.08
CA VAL A 317 -26.64 6.00 -6.62
C VAL A 317 -26.85 6.04 -5.10
N SER A 318 -27.93 5.42 -4.64
CA SER A 318 -28.23 5.16 -3.23
C SER A 318 -28.19 3.66 -2.95
N ARG A 319 -27.89 3.29 -1.70
CA ARG A 319 -27.92 1.89 -1.28
C ARG A 319 -29.36 1.52 -0.95
N ALA A 320 -29.90 0.52 -1.62
CA ALA A 320 -31.26 0.00 -1.41
C ALA A 320 -31.26 -1.51 -1.72
N ASN A 321 -32.01 -2.30 -0.93
CA ASN A 321 -32.21 -3.74 -1.13
C ASN A 321 -30.91 -4.53 -1.40
N GLY A 322 -29.86 -4.26 -0.61
CA GLY A 322 -28.56 -4.95 -0.74
C GLY A 322 -27.68 -4.48 -1.91
N GLY A 323 -28.14 -3.57 -2.78
CA GLY A 323 -27.41 -3.09 -3.95
C GLY A 323 -27.39 -1.56 -4.11
N TYR A 324 -26.87 -1.10 -5.25
CA TYR A 324 -26.89 0.32 -5.65
C TYR A 324 -27.97 0.55 -6.70
N GLN A 325 -28.88 1.48 -6.42
CA GLN A 325 -29.90 1.94 -7.36
C GLN A 325 -29.62 3.37 -7.78
N LYS A 326 -30.00 3.73 -9.01
CA LYS A 326 -29.85 5.11 -9.51
C LYS A 326 -30.64 6.05 -8.61
N ALA A 327 -30.02 7.16 -8.24
CA ALA A 327 -30.66 8.25 -7.52
C ALA A 327 -30.79 9.47 -8.44
N GLU A 328 -31.91 10.15 -8.31
CA GLU A 328 -32.18 11.39 -9.04
C GLU A 328 -31.43 12.57 -8.41
N LEU A 329 -31.12 13.56 -9.23
CA LEU A 329 -30.64 14.86 -8.77
C LEU A 329 -31.83 15.80 -8.73
N VAL A 330 -31.90 16.65 -7.70
CA VAL A 330 -33.01 17.57 -7.52
C VAL A 330 -32.59 18.96 -8.03
N LYS A 331 -33.51 19.64 -8.72
CA LYS A 331 -33.29 21.01 -9.19
C LYS A 331 -33.03 21.95 -8.00
N ASP A 332 -32.16 22.95 -8.19
CA ASP A 332 -31.77 23.95 -7.19
C ASP A 332 -31.02 23.41 -5.95
N HIS A 333 -30.80 22.09 -5.86
CA HIS A 333 -29.96 21.49 -4.82
C HIS A 333 -28.47 21.73 -5.08
N VAL A 334 -27.70 21.80 -3.99
CA VAL A 334 -26.25 21.94 -4.00
C VAL A 334 -25.60 20.62 -3.58
N TYR A 335 -24.80 20.05 -4.47
CA TYR A 335 -24.08 18.81 -4.24
C TYR A 335 -22.57 19.06 -4.09
N LEU A 336 -21.95 18.39 -3.12
CA LEU A 336 -20.49 18.29 -2.98
C LEU A 336 -20.03 16.96 -3.57
N LEU A 337 -19.17 17.02 -4.59
CA LEU A 337 -18.52 15.85 -5.14
C LEU A 337 -17.29 15.50 -4.28
N GLY A 338 -17.30 14.30 -3.71
CA GLY A 338 -16.26 13.82 -2.80
C GLY A 338 -16.16 14.64 -1.51
N SER A 339 -14.96 14.73 -0.96
CA SER A 339 -14.65 15.47 0.27
C SER A 339 -13.25 16.06 0.17
N LYS A 340 -12.86 16.94 1.09
CA LYS A 340 -11.50 17.50 1.17
C LYS A 340 -10.40 16.44 1.34
N LEU A 341 -10.78 15.21 1.71
CA LEU A 341 -9.85 14.09 1.90
C LEU A 341 -9.64 13.26 0.61
N ASN A 342 -10.33 13.58 -0.48
CA ASN A 342 -10.19 12.89 -1.77
C ASN A 342 -10.02 13.87 -2.94
N TRP A 343 -9.73 13.32 -4.12
CA TRP A 343 -9.40 14.07 -5.33
C TRP A 343 -10.40 15.16 -5.74
N ALA A 344 -11.70 14.96 -5.46
CA ALA A 344 -12.74 15.90 -5.84
C ALA A 344 -12.82 17.11 -4.89
N ASN A 345 -12.14 17.04 -3.74
CA ASN A 345 -11.98 18.15 -2.79
C ASN A 345 -13.29 18.83 -2.35
N GLY A 346 -14.42 18.08 -2.35
CA GLY A 346 -15.73 18.63 -2.02
C GLY A 346 -16.24 19.66 -3.04
N TYR A 347 -15.90 19.48 -4.33
CA TYR A 347 -16.27 20.40 -5.41
C TYR A 347 -17.79 20.63 -5.44
N LYS A 348 -18.22 21.89 -5.37
CA LYS A 348 -19.63 22.28 -5.32
C LYS A 348 -20.26 22.31 -6.71
N VAL A 349 -21.44 21.74 -6.85
CA VAL A 349 -22.26 21.78 -8.06
C VAL A 349 -23.70 22.11 -7.68
N THR A 350 -24.22 23.24 -8.15
CA THR A 350 -25.64 23.56 -8.07
C THR A 350 -26.35 23.02 -9.31
N ILE A 351 -27.44 22.28 -9.12
CA ILE A 351 -28.25 21.74 -10.22
C ILE A 351 -29.18 22.84 -10.72
N LYS A 352 -29.13 23.10 -12.02
CA LYS A 352 -29.99 24.08 -12.70
C LYS A 352 -31.23 23.42 -13.28
#